data_AF-A0A957TXU9-F1
#
_entry.id   AF-A0A957TXU9-F1
#
_cell.length_a   1.000
_cell.length_b   1.000
_cell.length_c   1.000
_cell.angle_alpha   90.00
_cell.angle_beta   90.00
_cell.angle_gamma   90.00
#
_symmetry.space_group_name_H-M   'P 1'
#
loop_
_entity.id
_entity.type
_entity.pdbx_description
1 polymer ?
#
loop_
_entity_poly.entity_id
_entity_poly.type
_entity_poly.pdbx_seq_one_letter_code
_entity_poly.pdbx_strand_id
1 'polypeptide(L)'
;DSARIFGVGMLMVMTPGKAGEFLKSYMVKNVTGTPMSATAPIILAERMTDGVAMLLLASVGLFAFPDPTARTIAAIVFLGFVIVVGIIQIRPLALWFLGILERMPGIKRFAASFHTLYESSYTIFRPRNLFIALSVGMISWGAEGVAYFLVLVGFGAPATFQTMLIAIFIFNISTVIGAVFAMPGGLGGVEGSMVALSMRLLGLVGATATAAALLTRFCTLWMGVGIGIVSTMLWPELLAGSEAAQRERAAARLPQESN
;
A
#
# COMPACT_ATOMS: atom_id res chain seq x y z
N ASP A 1 -3.06 -11.69 16.91
CA ASP A 1 -3.93 -10.52 16.64
C ASP A 1 -3.58 -9.79 15.35
N SER A 2 -2.31 -9.48 15.05
CA SER A 2 -1.93 -8.73 13.84
C SER A 2 -2.45 -9.32 12.52
N ALA A 3 -2.36 -10.64 12.32
CA ALA A 3 -2.86 -11.30 11.11
C ALA A 3 -4.40 -11.19 10.97
N ARG A 4 -5.13 -11.23 12.08
CA ARG A 4 -6.60 -11.10 12.08
C ARG A 4 -7.01 -9.66 11.75
N ILE A 5 -6.33 -8.69 12.37
CA ILE A 5 -6.54 -7.25 12.09
C ILE A 5 -6.23 -6.94 10.62
N PHE A 6 -5.13 -7.48 10.08
CA PHE A 6 -4.77 -7.30 8.68
C PHE A 6 -5.81 -7.96 7.75
N GLY A 7 -6.23 -9.19 8.06
CA GLY A 7 -7.24 -9.93 7.30
C GLY A 7 -8.56 -9.17 7.17
N VAL A 8 -9.15 -8.72 8.28
CA VAL A 8 -10.38 -7.89 8.25
C VAL A 8 -10.13 -6.56 7.53
N GLY A 9 -8.94 -5.97 7.69
CA GLY A 9 -8.54 -4.75 6.98
C GLY A 9 -8.53 -4.87 5.46
N MET A 10 -8.37 -6.07 4.89
CA MET A 10 -8.39 -6.28 3.43
C MET A 10 -9.76 -5.97 2.81
N LEU A 11 -10.85 -6.10 3.57
CA LEU A 11 -12.19 -5.72 3.11
C LEU A 11 -12.27 -4.22 2.79
N MET A 12 -11.45 -3.41 3.47
CA MET A 12 -11.48 -1.96 3.39
C MET A 12 -10.73 -1.38 2.19
N VAL A 13 -10.07 -2.22 1.39
CA VAL A 13 -9.37 -1.83 0.15
C VAL A 13 -10.32 -1.19 -0.88
N MET A 14 -11.62 -1.48 -0.79
CA MET A 14 -12.66 -0.92 -1.67
C MET A 14 -12.98 0.55 -1.38
N THR A 15 -12.51 1.11 -0.27
CA THR A 15 -12.79 2.51 0.07
C THR A 15 -12.00 3.49 -0.80
N PRO A 16 -12.54 4.70 -1.09
CA PRO A 16 -11.79 5.75 -1.78
C PRO A 16 -10.46 6.04 -1.08
N GLY A 17 -9.38 6.08 -1.86
CA GLY A 17 -8.02 6.30 -1.34
C GLY A 17 -7.56 5.30 -0.28
N LYS A 18 -8.21 4.12 -0.19
CA LYS A 18 -8.00 3.13 0.87
C LYS A 18 -8.18 3.68 2.29
N ALA A 19 -8.98 4.75 2.45
CA ALA A 19 -9.21 5.41 3.73
C ALA A 19 -9.81 4.47 4.81
N GLY A 20 -10.51 3.42 4.41
CA GLY A 20 -11.04 2.41 5.31
C GLY A 20 -9.94 1.58 6.00
N GLU A 21 -8.70 1.56 5.50
CA GLU A 21 -7.61 0.88 6.19
C GLU A 21 -7.33 1.48 7.57
N PHE A 22 -7.69 2.75 7.82
CA PHE A 22 -7.59 3.37 9.14
C PHE A 22 -8.47 2.68 10.20
N LEU A 23 -9.43 1.84 9.80
CA LEU A 23 -10.17 0.98 10.72
C LEU A 23 -9.25 -0.01 11.47
N LYS A 24 -8.09 -0.38 10.91
CA LYS A 24 -7.08 -1.18 11.62
C LYS A 24 -6.64 -0.49 12.93
N SER A 25 -6.55 0.84 12.94
CA SER A 25 -6.21 1.61 14.16
C SER A 25 -7.29 1.51 15.23
N TYR A 26 -8.57 1.46 14.81
CA TYR A 26 -9.70 1.24 15.71
C TYR A 26 -9.68 -0.19 16.28
N MET A 27 -9.41 -1.19 15.46
CA MET A 27 -9.27 -2.57 15.92
C MET A 27 -8.10 -2.73 16.90
N VAL A 28 -6.96 -2.09 16.63
CA VAL A 28 -5.82 -2.08 17.56
C VAL A 28 -6.20 -1.40 18.88
N LYS A 29 -6.97 -0.31 18.85
CA LYS A 29 -7.50 0.32 20.06
C LYS A 29 -8.39 -0.65 20.84
N ASN A 30 -9.26 -1.40 20.18
CA ASN A 30 -10.14 -2.37 20.85
C ASN A 30 -9.37 -3.53 21.51
N VAL A 31 -8.27 -3.98 20.89
CA VAL A 31 -7.48 -5.11 21.39
C VAL A 31 -6.46 -4.69 22.45
N THR A 32 -5.78 -3.56 22.25
CA THR A 32 -4.60 -3.15 23.05
C THR A 32 -4.83 -1.93 23.92
N GLY A 33 -5.93 -1.20 23.73
CA GLY A 33 -6.19 0.09 24.39
C GLY A 33 -5.37 1.27 23.83
N THR A 34 -4.46 1.03 22.88
CA THR A 34 -3.61 2.08 22.30
C THR A 34 -4.47 3.12 21.55
N PRO A 35 -4.29 4.44 21.79
CA PRO A 35 -5.10 5.45 21.14
C PRO A 35 -4.87 5.49 19.62
N MET A 36 -5.94 5.74 18.87
CA MET A 36 -5.89 5.83 17.39
C MET A 36 -4.95 6.93 16.89
N SER A 37 -4.71 7.98 17.69
CA SER A 37 -3.75 9.05 17.36
C SER A 37 -2.30 8.56 17.28
N ALA A 38 -1.96 7.47 17.97
CA ALA A 38 -0.63 6.84 17.91
C ALA A 38 -0.53 5.80 16.78
N THR A 39 -1.64 5.14 16.43
CA THR A 39 -1.65 4.02 15.47
C THR A 39 -2.03 4.42 14.04
N ALA A 40 -2.87 5.44 13.84
CA ALA A 40 -3.21 5.95 12.51
C ALA A 40 -1.99 6.43 11.72
N PRO A 41 -1.01 7.12 12.35
CA PRO A 41 0.26 7.43 11.72
C PRO A 41 1.05 6.25 11.13
N ILE A 42 0.99 5.10 11.79
CA ILE A 42 1.71 3.89 11.39
C ILE A 42 1.13 3.34 10.08
N ILE A 43 -0.19 3.40 9.91
CA ILE A 43 -0.87 2.98 8.67
C ILE A 43 -0.44 3.88 7.50
N LEU A 44 -0.32 5.18 7.72
CA LEU A 44 0.18 6.09 6.69
C LEU A 44 1.63 5.75 6.31
N ALA A 45 2.48 5.50 7.30
CA ALA A 45 3.86 5.09 7.06
C ALA A 45 3.95 3.77 6.27
N GLU A 46 3.10 2.79 6.58
CA GLU A 46 2.97 1.53 5.83
C GLU A 46 2.65 1.78 4.35
N ARG A 47 1.66 2.63 4.05
CA ARG A 47 1.29 2.99 2.67
C ARG A 47 2.41 3.74 1.95
N MET A 48 3.12 4.62 2.64
CA MET A 48 4.27 5.32 2.09
C MET A 48 5.39 4.34 1.72
N THR A 49 5.70 3.39 2.60
CA THR A 49 6.71 2.36 2.31
C THR A 49 6.31 1.46 1.14
N ASP A 50 5.02 1.14 0.99
CA ASP A 50 4.52 0.40 -0.18
C ASP A 50 4.71 1.20 -1.47
N GLY A 51 4.28 2.46 -1.51
CA GLY A 51 4.42 3.30 -2.70
C GLY A 51 5.88 3.50 -3.11
N VAL A 52 6.77 3.62 -2.12
CA VAL A 52 8.21 3.66 -2.33
C VAL A 52 8.73 2.36 -2.96
N ALA A 53 8.33 1.19 -2.45
CA ALA A 53 8.73 -0.09 -3.01
C ALA A 53 8.24 -0.24 -4.47
N MET A 54 7.01 0.21 -4.77
CA MET A 54 6.48 0.22 -6.14
C MET A 54 7.30 1.12 -7.06
N LEU A 55 7.67 2.32 -6.61
CA LEU A 55 8.48 3.25 -7.40
C LEU A 55 9.89 2.72 -7.68
N LEU A 56 10.48 2.01 -6.72
CA LEU A 56 11.74 1.29 -6.92
C LEU A 56 11.61 0.21 -7.99
N LEU A 57 10.60 -0.66 -7.87
CA LEU A 57 10.33 -1.71 -8.87
C LEU A 57 10.04 -1.12 -10.26
N ALA A 58 9.25 -0.05 -10.31
CA ALA A 58 8.96 0.67 -11.54
C ALA A 58 10.26 1.21 -12.17
N SER A 59 11.15 1.80 -11.37
CA SER A 59 12.44 2.31 -11.83
C SER A 59 13.32 1.19 -12.40
N VAL A 60 13.39 0.03 -11.73
CA VAL A 60 14.10 -1.15 -12.25
C VAL A 60 13.54 -1.59 -13.61
N GLY A 61 12.21 -1.58 -13.78
CA GLY A 61 11.60 -1.87 -15.05
C GLY A 61 11.89 -0.82 -16.13
N LEU A 62 11.98 0.48 -15.80
CA LEU A 62 12.41 1.51 -16.77
C LEU A 62 13.85 1.33 -17.26
N PHE A 63 14.76 0.81 -16.41
CA PHE A 63 16.13 0.52 -16.83
C PHE A 63 16.23 -0.52 -17.95
N ALA A 64 15.21 -1.38 -18.09
CA ALA A 64 15.12 -2.35 -19.17
C ALA A 64 14.74 -1.74 -20.53
N PHE A 65 14.31 -0.47 -20.56
CA PHE A 65 13.92 0.18 -21.81
C PHE A 65 15.16 0.67 -22.59
N PRO A 66 15.24 0.39 -23.90
CA PRO A 66 16.31 0.92 -24.73
C PRO A 66 16.27 2.45 -24.86
N ASP A 67 15.10 3.06 -24.65
CA ASP A 67 14.90 4.51 -24.72
C ASP A 67 15.77 5.26 -23.67
N PRO A 68 16.68 6.16 -24.11
CA PRO A 68 17.48 6.98 -23.22
C PRO A 68 16.65 7.87 -22.28
N THR A 69 15.47 8.32 -22.72
CA THR A 69 14.59 9.20 -21.93
C THR A 69 14.00 8.46 -20.75
N ALA A 70 13.45 7.26 -20.98
CA ALA A 70 12.97 6.36 -19.92
C ALA A 70 14.07 6.05 -18.89
N ARG A 71 15.29 5.73 -19.33
CA ARG A 71 16.41 5.48 -18.40
C ARG A 71 16.79 6.71 -17.57
N THR A 72 16.71 7.91 -18.14
CA THR A 72 16.96 9.16 -17.40
C THR A 72 15.89 9.42 -16.35
N ILE A 73 14.60 9.21 -16.69
CA ILE A 73 13.49 9.32 -15.73
C ILE A 73 13.67 8.30 -14.60
N ALA A 74 14.03 7.05 -14.91
CA ALA A 74 14.31 6.01 -13.92
C ALA A 74 15.42 6.44 -12.95
N ALA A 75 16.51 6.99 -13.49
CA ALA A 75 17.64 7.47 -12.70
C ALA A 75 17.25 8.63 -11.78
N ILE A 76 16.43 9.58 -12.25
CA ILE A 76 15.93 10.70 -11.44
C ILE A 76 15.02 10.20 -10.32
N VAL A 77 14.08 9.30 -10.61
CA VAL A 77 13.18 8.73 -9.60
C VAL A 77 13.96 7.95 -8.56
N PHE A 78 14.91 7.12 -8.99
CA PHE A 78 15.78 6.36 -8.10
C PHE A 78 16.65 7.29 -7.22
N LEU A 79 17.24 8.33 -7.80
CA LEU A 79 18.02 9.32 -7.08
C LEU A 79 17.15 10.09 -6.06
N GLY A 80 15.96 10.51 -6.46
CA GLY A 80 14.98 11.16 -5.58
C GLY A 80 14.60 10.26 -4.40
N PHE A 81 14.40 8.97 -4.64
CA PHE A 81 14.17 7.98 -3.59
C PHE A 81 15.36 7.90 -2.61
N VAL A 82 16.59 7.79 -3.11
CA VAL A 82 17.81 7.75 -2.28
C VAL A 82 17.94 9.01 -1.43
N ILE A 83 17.64 10.18 -2.00
CA ILE A 83 17.65 11.46 -1.28
C ILE A 83 16.58 11.49 -0.19
N VAL A 84 15.33 11.11 -0.49
CA VAL A 84 14.23 11.10 0.49
C VAL A 84 14.53 10.14 1.64
N VAL A 85 15.03 8.95 1.34
CA VAL A 85 15.48 8.01 2.39
C VAL A 85 16.62 8.61 3.20
N GLY A 86 17.63 9.20 2.55
CA GLY A 86 18.73 9.88 3.24
C GLY A 86 18.26 10.96 4.20
N ILE A 87 17.29 11.80 3.79
CA ILE A 87 16.70 12.85 4.64
C ILE A 87 15.94 12.25 5.82
N ILE A 88 15.13 11.21 5.59
CA ILE A 88 14.36 10.54 6.65
C ILE A 88 15.28 9.88 7.69
N GLN A 89 16.41 9.32 7.25
CA GLN A 89 17.40 8.68 8.14
C GLN A 89 18.13 9.69 9.04
N ILE A 90 18.32 10.94 8.59
CA ILE A 90 19.04 11.95 9.35
C ILE A 90 18.05 12.73 10.22
N ARG A 91 17.89 12.31 11.49
CA ARG A 91 16.92 12.88 12.44
C ARG A 91 16.92 14.42 12.52
N PRO A 92 18.07 15.12 12.57
CA PRO A 92 18.10 16.58 12.54
C PRO A 92 17.55 17.18 11.24
N LEU A 93 17.82 16.55 10.10
CA LEU A 93 17.37 16.98 8.77
C LEU A 93 15.87 16.74 8.59
N ALA A 94 15.36 15.60 9.04
CA ALA A 94 13.93 15.29 9.03
C ALA A 94 13.14 16.31 9.88
N LEU A 95 13.60 16.61 11.10
CA LEU A 95 12.96 17.60 11.97
C LEU A 95 13.11 19.03 11.42
N TRP A 96 14.23 19.36 10.77
CA TRP A 96 14.42 20.65 10.10
C TRP A 96 13.48 20.83 8.90
N PHE A 97 13.31 19.78 8.08
CA PHE A 97 12.39 19.80 6.94
C PHE A 97 10.93 19.89 7.40
N LEU A 98 10.59 19.20 8.48
CA LEU A 98 9.29 19.36 9.15
C LEU A 98 9.10 20.81 9.58
N GLY A 99 10.09 21.43 10.25
CA GLY A 99 10.03 22.83 10.66
C GLY A 99 9.88 23.84 9.49
N ILE A 100 10.34 23.51 8.29
CA ILE A 100 10.07 24.30 7.07
C ILE A 100 8.62 24.11 6.63
N LEU A 101 8.13 22.86 6.63
CA LEU A 101 6.73 22.53 6.31
C LEU A 101 5.75 23.23 7.27
N GLU A 102 6.11 23.37 8.55
CA GLU A 102 5.32 24.10 9.56
C GLU A 102 5.21 25.61 9.28
N ARG A 103 6.15 26.18 8.52
CA ARG A 103 6.16 27.60 8.17
C ARG A 103 5.36 27.90 6.90
N MET A 104 4.94 26.88 6.14
CA MET A 104 4.14 27.05 4.93
C MET A 104 2.66 27.30 5.26
N PRO A 105 2.04 28.39 4.74
CA PRO A 105 0.62 28.66 4.97
C PRO A 105 -0.22 27.56 4.29
N GLY A 106 -0.95 26.78 5.10
CA GLY A 106 -1.78 25.64 4.66
C GLY A 106 -1.43 24.31 5.34
N ILE A 107 -0.16 24.10 5.73
CA ILE A 107 0.33 22.83 6.33
C ILE A 107 0.41 22.90 7.86
N LYS A 108 0.35 24.09 8.46
CA LYS A 108 0.33 24.30 9.92
C LYS A 108 -0.67 23.43 10.68
N ARG A 109 -1.85 23.15 10.11
CA ARG A 109 -2.87 22.30 10.80
C ARG A 109 -2.44 20.83 10.92
N PHE A 110 -1.53 20.39 10.06
CA PHE A 110 -1.04 19.00 10.01
C PHE A 110 0.34 18.85 10.65
N ALA A 111 1.03 19.95 10.96
CA ALA A 111 2.34 19.99 11.59
C ALA A 111 2.47 19.06 12.82
N ALA A 112 1.57 19.21 13.79
CA ALA A 112 1.54 18.38 14.99
C ALA A 112 1.29 16.88 14.66
N SER A 113 0.45 16.60 13.65
CA SER A 113 0.24 15.23 13.15
C SER A 113 1.50 14.68 12.49
N PHE A 114 2.25 15.48 11.73
CA PHE A 114 3.53 15.08 11.12
C PHE A 114 4.63 14.83 12.16
N HIS A 115 4.68 15.62 13.23
CA HIS A 115 5.60 15.37 14.34
C HIS A 115 5.24 14.09 15.10
N THR A 116 3.95 13.88 15.38
CA THR A 116 3.45 12.63 16.00
C THR A 116 3.66 11.43 15.08
N LEU A 117 3.52 11.61 13.76
CA LEU A 117 3.84 10.63 12.72
C LEU A 117 5.30 10.27 12.73
N TYR A 118 6.18 11.26 12.74
CA TYR A 118 7.60 11.04 12.75
C TYR A 118 8.03 10.31 14.01
N GLU A 119 7.62 10.75 15.20
CA GLU A 119 7.98 10.11 16.47
C GLU A 119 7.35 8.72 16.63
N SER A 120 6.07 8.54 16.29
CA SER A 120 5.39 7.22 16.37
C SER A 120 5.92 6.23 15.35
N SER A 121 6.29 6.69 14.15
CA SER A 121 6.81 5.85 13.07
C SER A 121 8.34 5.84 12.98
N TYR A 122 9.05 6.54 13.86
CA TYR A 122 10.53 6.61 13.86
C TYR A 122 11.14 5.21 13.95
N THR A 123 10.49 4.32 14.72
CA THR A 123 10.88 2.91 14.82
C THR A 123 10.78 2.18 13.48
N ILE A 124 9.80 2.50 12.64
CA ILE A 124 9.62 1.93 11.30
C ILE A 124 10.68 2.48 10.35
N PHE A 125 11.00 3.78 10.44
CA PHE A 125 11.99 4.44 9.60
C PHE A 125 13.45 4.15 9.98
N ARG A 126 13.72 3.42 11.08
CA ARG A 126 15.08 2.94 11.38
C ARG A 126 15.63 2.13 10.20
N PRO A 127 16.92 2.25 9.86
CA PRO A 127 17.46 1.73 8.61
C PRO A 127 17.25 0.22 8.43
N ARG A 128 17.39 -0.55 9.52
CA ARG A 128 17.11 -1.99 9.52
C ARG A 128 15.63 -2.29 9.23
N ASN A 129 14.71 -1.59 9.88
CA ASN A 129 13.28 -1.85 9.76
C ASN A 129 12.74 -1.37 8.41
N LEU A 130 13.22 -0.22 7.93
CA LEU A 130 12.94 0.28 6.59
C LEU A 130 13.44 -0.69 5.52
N PHE A 131 14.66 -1.22 5.65
CA PHE A 131 15.18 -2.20 4.70
C PHE A 131 14.35 -3.48 4.67
N ILE A 132 13.92 -3.99 5.84
CA ILE A 132 13.04 -5.16 5.92
C ILE A 132 11.68 -4.85 5.27
N ALA A 133 11.06 -3.73 5.62
CA ALA A 133 9.76 -3.31 5.07
C ALA A 133 9.83 -3.15 3.55
N LEU A 134 10.87 -2.49 3.03
CA LEU A 134 11.09 -2.32 1.59
C LEU A 134 11.35 -3.65 0.90
N SER A 135 12.13 -4.55 1.50
CA SER A 135 12.39 -5.87 0.91
C SER A 135 11.11 -6.70 0.81
N VAL A 136 10.31 -6.73 1.87
CA VAL A 136 9.01 -7.41 1.87
C VAL A 136 8.07 -6.77 0.84
N GLY A 137 8.02 -5.44 0.78
CA GLY A 137 7.24 -4.71 -0.21
C GLY A 137 7.67 -5.02 -1.64
N MET A 138 8.97 -5.00 -1.94
CA MET A 138 9.49 -5.30 -3.27
C MET A 138 9.19 -6.75 -3.69
N ILE A 139 9.27 -7.72 -2.79
CA ILE A 139 8.91 -9.10 -3.07
C ILE A 139 7.42 -9.22 -3.36
N SER A 140 6.58 -8.60 -2.51
CA SER A 140 5.12 -8.65 -2.65
C SER A 140 4.65 -7.98 -3.94
N TRP A 141 5.07 -6.74 -4.20
CA TRP A 141 4.70 -5.99 -5.40
C TRP A 141 5.37 -6.52 -6.67
N GLY A 142 6.56 -7.11 -6.53
CA GLY A 142 7.24 -7.81 -7.61
C GLY A 142 6.49 -9.07 -8.04
N ALA A 143 5.99 -9.85 -7.07
CA ALA A 143 5.17 -11.03 -7.35
C ALA A 143 3.89 -10.67 -8.11
N GLU A 144 3.25 -9.56 -7.77
CA GLU A 144 2.07 -9.04 -8.50
C GLU A 144 2.43 -8.63 -9.94
N GLY A 145 3.59 -7.99 -10.13
CA GLY A 145 4.11 -7.69 -11.46
C GLY A 145 4.41 -8.95 -12.29
N VAL A 146 4.92 -10.01 -11.65
CA VAL A 146 5.12 -11.31 -12.28
C VAL A 146 3.79 -12.00 -12.59
N ALA A 147 2.79 -11.89 -11.72
CA ALA A 147 1.44 -12.38 -12.00
C ALA A 147 0.85 -11.69 -13.23
N TYR A 148 1.04 -10.37 -13.35
CA TYR A 148 0.63 -9.64 -14.54
C TYR A 148 1.37 -10.11 -15.80
N PHE A 149 2.68 -10.35 -15.71
CA PHE A 149 3.47 -10.94 -16.80
C PHE A 149 2.90 -12.28 -17.26
N LEU A 150 2.56 -13.18 -16.34
CA LEU A 150 1.98 -14.49 -16.67
C LEU A 150 0.64 -14.35 -17.39
N VAL A 151 -0.20 -13.41 -16.94
CA VAL A 151 -1.46 -13.10 -17.63
C VAL A 151 -1.20 -12.59 -19.05
N LEU A 152 -0.26 -11.65 -19.23
CA LEU A 152 0.10 -11.12 -20.55
C LEU A 152 0.61 -12.21 -21.50
N VAL A 153 1.45 -13.13 -21.00
CA VAL A 153 1.93 -14.30 -21.77
C VAL A 153 0.76 -15.19 -22.16
N GLY A 154 -0.20 -15.43 -21.25
CA GLY A 154 -1.43 -16.17 -21.56
C GLY A 154 -2.28 -15.52 -22.67
N PHE A 155 -2.21 -14.20 -22.82
CA PHE A 155 -2.84 -13.44 -23.91
C PHE A 155 -1.97 -13.28 -25.16
N GLY A 156 -0.84 -14.00 -25.24
CA GLY A 156 0.02 -14.06 -26.43
C GLY A 156 1.20 -13.08 -26.42
N ALA A 157 1.52 -12.42 -25.30
CA ALA A 157 2.74 -11.63 -25.19
C ALA A 157 4.00 -12.54 -25.18
N PRO A 158 5.15 -12.08 -25.71
CA PRO A 158 6.39 -12.87 -25.69
C PRO A 158 6.85 -13.18 -24.27
N ALA A 159 7.15 -14.44 -23.96
CA ALA A 159 7.67 -14.88 -22.67
C ALA A 159 9.17 -14.57 -22.52
N THR A 160 9.52 -13.29 -22.50
CA THR A 160 10.91 -12.82 -22.37
C THR A 160 11.15 -12.13 -21.03
N PHE A 161 12.40 -12.11 -20.57
CA PHE A 161 12.80 -11.36 -19.39
C PHE A 161 12.47 -9.86 -19.51
N GLN A 162 12.60 -9.31 -20.72
CA GLN A 162 12.22 -7.92 -21.00
C GLN A 162 10.72 -7.69 -20.80
N THR A 163 9.86 -8.56 -21.32
CA THR A 163 8.40 -8.48 -21.12
C THR A 163 8.05 -8.53 -19.63
N MET A 164 8.74 -9.38 -18.86
CA MET A 164 8.53 -9.46 -17.40
C MET A 164 8.88 -8.14 -16.69
N LEU A 165 10.02 -7.52 -17.02
CA LEU A 165 10.40 -6.23 -16.46
C LEU A 165 9.42 -5.10 -16.84
N ILE A 166 8.93 -5.11 -18.09
CA ILE A 166 7.90 -4.19 -18.55
C ILE A 166 6.59 -4.40 -17.79
N ALA A 167 6.16 -5.64 -17.57
CA ALA A 167 4.95 -5.95 -16.81
C ALA A 167 5.06 -5.49 -15.34
N ILE A 168 6.21 -5.75 -14.69
CA ILE A 168 6.48 -5.25 -13.33
C ILE A 168 6.40 -3.72 -13.30
N PHE A 169 7.00 -3.05 -14.28
CA PHE A 169 6.90 -1.60 -14.40
C PHE A 169 5.44 -1.13 -14.53
N ILE A 170 4.71 -1.65 -15.52
CA ILE A 170 3.34 -1.27 -15.82
C ILE A 170 2.46 -1.46 -14.59
N PHE A 171 2.52 -2.62 -13.94
CA PHE A 171 1.71 -2.92 -12.77
C PHE A 171 1.97 -1.92 -11.62
N ASN A 172 3.24 -1.65 -11.32
CA ASN A 172 3.61 -0.78 -10.22
C ASN A 172 3.25 0.69 -10.49
N ILE A 173 3.57 1.22 -11.68
CA ILE A 173 3.24 2.61 -12.01
C ILE A 173 1.72 2.80 -12.11
N SER A 174 0.99 1.83 -12.66
CA SER A 174 -0.47 1.87 -12.72
C SER A 174 -1.11 1.87 -11.34
N THR A 175 -0.56 1.10 -10.39
CA THR A 175 -1.03 1.09 -9.00
C THR A 175 -0.77 2.43 -8.31
N VAL A 176 0.39 3.05 -8.54
CA VAL A 176 0.70 4.40 -8.04
C VAL A 176 -0.25 5.44 -8.64
N ILE A 177 -0.49 5.40 -9.95
CA ILE A 177 -1.45 6.28 -10.63
C ILE A 177 -2.85 6.11 -10.03
N GLY A 178 -3.31 4.88 -9.84
CA GLY A 178 -4.60 4.58 -9.21
C GLY A 178 -4.73 5.13 -7.79
N ALA A 179 -3.64 5.11 -7.01
CA ALA A 179 -3.62 5.69 -5.67
C ALA A 179 -3.77 7.22 -5.70
N VAL A 180 -3.14 7.91 -6.67
CA VAL A 180 -3.26 9.38 -6.83
C VAL A 180 -4.69 9.80 -7.15
N PHE A 181 -5.40 9.03 -7.99
CA PHE A 181 -6.80 9.33 -8.30
C PHE A 181 -7.78 9.02 -7.16
N ALA A 182 -7.33 8.31 -6.12
CA ALA A 182 -8.08 7.98 -4.91
C ALA A 182 -9.49 7.36 -5.17
N MET A 183 -9.71 6.75 -6.33
CA MET A 183 -10.96 6.08 -6.64
C MET A 183 -11.13 4.81 -5.79
N PRO A 184 -12.37 4.38 -5.50
CA PRO A 184 -12.65 3.12 -4.79
C PRO A 184 -11.85 1.96 -5.38
N GLY A 185 -10.96 1.35 -4.59
CA GLY A 185 -10.10 0.26 -5.04
C GLY A 185 -9.07 0.63 -6.14
N GLY A 186 -8.95 1.90 -6.54
CA GLY A 186 -8.15 2.34 -7.69
C GLY A 186 -8.80 2.07 -9.06
N LEU A 187 -10.10 1.75 -9.08
CA LEU A 187 -10.83 1.44 -10.30
C LEU A 187 -10.75 2.59 -11.33
N GLY A 188 -10.55 2.23 -12.59
CA GLY A 188 -10.44 3.14 -13.73
C GLY A 188 -9.02 3.70 -13.89
N GLY A 189 -8.38 4.13 -12.80
CA GLY A 189 -7.00 4.64 -12.83
C GLY A 189 -5.96 3.54 -13.08
N VAL A 190 -6.05 2.43 -12.35
CA VAL A 190 -5.13 1.31 -12.49
C VAL A 190 -5.35 0.61 -13.83
N GLU A 191 -6.58 0.22 -14.13
CA GLU A 191 -6.93 -0.52 -15.35
C GLU A 191 -6.61 0.32 -16.60
N GLY A 192 -7.02 1.59 -16.62
CA GLY A 192 -6.79 2.47 -17.77
C GLY A 192 -5.31 2.69 -18.07
N SER A 193 -4.49 2.86 -17.02
CA SER A 193 -3.04 3.00 -17.20
C SER A 193 -2.38 1.67 -17.59
N MET A 194 -2.82 0.53 -17.05
CA MET A 194 -2.32 -0.78 -17.45
C MET A 194 -2.58 -1.06 -18.93
N VAL A 195 -3.79 -0.73 -19.40
CA VAL A 195 -4.18 -0.86 -20.81
C VAL A 195 -3.33 0.06 -21.68
N ALA A 196 -3.30 1.36 -21.37
CA ALA A 196 -2.58 2.35 -22.17
C ALA A 196 -1.08 2.03 -22.29
N LEU A 197 -0.44 1.65 -21.18
CA LEU A 197 0.98 1.32 -21.16
C LEU A 197 1.26 -0.02 -21.84
N SER A 198 0.40 -1.02 -21.67
CA SER A 198 0.58 -2.31 -22.36
C SER A 198 0.43 -2.19 -23.88
N MET A 199 -0.52 -1.39 -24.35
CA MET A 199 -0.65 -1.08 -25.78
C MET A 199 0.60 -0.35 -26.29
N ARG A 200 1.09 0.64 -25.54
CA ARG A 200 2.22 1.48 -25.96
C ARG A 200 3.56 0.75 -25.92
N LEU A 201 3.80 -0.07 -24.90
CA LEU A 201 5.12 -0.63 -24.58
C LEU A 201 5.27 -2.09 -25.04
N LEU A 202 4.17 -2.84 -25.12
CA LEU A 202 4.17 -4.22 -25.60
C LEU A 202 3.49 -4.38 -26.97
N GLY A 203 2.92 -3.31 -27.52
CA GLY A 203 2.24 -3.36 -28.83
C GLY A 203 0.95 -4.19 -28.82
N LEU A 204 0.37 -4.43 -27.64
CA LEU A 204 -0.84 -5.24 -27.52
C LEU A 204 -2.06 -4.54 -28.09
N VAL A 205 -2.98 -5.33 -28.65
CA VAL A 205 -4.29 -4.84 -29.10
C VAL A 205 -5.11 -4.41 -27.88
N GLY A 206 -5.91 -3.36 -28.00
CA GLY A 206 -6.69 -2.82 -26.88
C GLY A 206 -7.56 -3.85 -26.16
N ALA A 207 -8.15 -4.80 -26.92
CA ALA A 207 -8.94 -5.89 -26.36
C ALA A 207 -8.12 -6.82 -25.46
N THR A 208 -6.92 -7.25 -25.89
CA THR A 208 -6.06 -8.14 -25.10
C THR A 208 -5.47 -7.43 -23.89
N ALA A 209 -5.05 -6.17 -24.06
CA ALA A 209 -4.56 -5.34 -22.95
C ALA A 209 -5.64 -5.13 -21.88
N THR A 210 -6.89 -4.89 -22.30
CA THR A 210 -8.04 -4.73 -21.39
C THR A 210 -8.36 -6.04 -20.67
N ALA A 211 -8.43 -7.15 -21.39
CA ALA A 211 -8.68 -8.46 -20.80
C ALA A 211 -7.60 -8.84 -19.78
N ALA A 212 -6.33 -8.59 -20.10
CA ALA A 212 -5.21 -8.84 -19.19
C ALA A 212 -5.27 -7.97 -17.93
N ALA A 213 -5.57 -6.67 -18.07
CA ALA A 213 -5.72 -5.76 -16.93
C ALA A 213 -6.88 -6.19 -16.03
N LEU A 214 -8.05 -6.48 -16.60
CA LEU A 214 -9.24 -6.89 -15.85
C LEU A 214 -9.03 -8.24 -15.14
N LEU A 215 -8.45 -9.23 -15.82
CA LEU A 215 -8.18 -10.54 -15.23
C LEU A 215 -7.20 -10.43 -14.06
N THR A 216 -6.13 -9.64 -14.23
CA THR A 216 -5.16 -9.40 -13.16
C THR A 216 -5.85 -8.76 -11.97
N ARG A 217 -6.62 -7.70 -12.19
CA ARG A 217 -7.33 -6.99 -11.12
C ARG A 217 -8.40 -7.85 -10.46
N PHE A 218 -9.04 -8.74 -11.22
CA PHE A 218 -9.91 -9.77 -10.67
C PHE A 218 -9.16 -10.64 -9.67
N CYS A 219 -8.01 -11.19 -10.06
CA CYS A 219 -7.21 -12.05 -9.20
C CYS A 219 -6.59 -11.33 -7.99
N THR A 220 -6.19 -10.07 -8.11
CA THR A 220 -5.46 -9.37 -7.03
C THR A 220 -6.39 -8.64 -6.07
N LEU A 221 -7.39 -7.92 -6.59
CA LEU A 221 -8.30 -7.12 -5.77
C LEU A 221 -9.40 -7.97 -5.17
N TRP A 222 -10.08 -8.82 -5.96
CA TRP A 222 -11.23 -9.58 -5.47
C TRP A 222 -10.83 -10.74 -4.57
N MET A 223 -9.64 -11.33 -4.77
CA MET A 223 -9.07 -12.27 -3.81
C MET A 223 -8.86 -11.60 -2.45
N GLY A 224 -8.31 -10.38 -2.42
CA GLY A 224 -8.16 -9.60 -1.18
C GLY A 224 -9.50 -9.31 -0.49
N VAL A 225 -10.51 -8.92 -1.27
CA VAL A 225 -11.89 -8.72 -0.77
C VAL A 225 -12.46 -10.02 -0.19
N GLY A 226 -12.29 -11.15 -0.88
CA GLY A 226 -12.75 -12.46 -0.40
C GLY A 226 -12.10 -12.86 0.93
N ILE A 227 -10.78 -12.69 1.06
CA ILE A 227 -10.06 -12.89 2.33
C ILE A 227 -10.60 -11.97 3.42
N GLY A 228 -10.91 -10.71 3.07
CA GLY A 228 -11.51 -9.73 3.98
C GLY A 228 -12.89 -10.13 4.50
N ILE A 229 -13.76 -10.65 3.62
CA ILE A 229 -15.09 -11.15 3.99
C ILE A 229 -14.97 -12.32 4.94
N VAL A 230 -14.17 -13.33 4.59
CA VAL A 230 -13.96 -14.52 5.43
C VAL A 230 -13.39 -14.13 6.78
N SER A 231 -12.38 -13.24 6.81
CA SER A 231 -11.78 -12.76 8.05
C SER A 231 -12.79 -12.01 8.94
N THR A 232 -13.68 -11.23 8.33
CA THR A 232 -14.72 -10.48 9.06
C THR A 232 -15.79 -11.42 9.64
N MET A 233 -16.15 -12.48 8.92
CA MET A 233 -17.07 -13.50 9.42
C MET A 233 -16.48 -14.33 10.56
N LEU A 234 -15.17 -14.61 10.51
CA LEU A 234 -14.46 -15.37 11.53
C LEU A 234 -14.14 -14.56 12.79
N TRP A 235 -13.92 -13.24 12.65
CA TRP A 235 -13.53 -12.36 13.76
C TRP A 235 -14.36 -11.07 13.84
N PRO A 236 -15.71 -11.15 13.92
CA PRO A 236 -16.57 -9.98 14.01
C PRO A 236 -16.33 -9.17 15.31
N GLU A 237 -15.81 -9.80 16.36
CA GLU A 237 -15.49 -9.17 17.63
C GLU A 237 -14.43 -8.07 17.53
N LEU A 238 -13.61 -8.08 16.47
CA LEU A 238 -12.64 -7.02 16.25
C LEU A 238 -13.28 -5.70 15.80
N LEU A 239 -14.49 -5.77 15.22
CA LEU A 239 -15.29 -4.63 14.80
C LEU A 239 -16.29 -4.19 15.88
N ALA A 240 -16.73 -5.12 16.73
CA ALA A 240 -17.55 -4.81 17.90
C ALA A 240 -16.77 -3.87 18.83
N GLY A 241 -17.36 -2.73 19.17
CA GLY A 241 -16.71 -1.71 19.99
C GLY A 241 -16.25 -2.28 21.34
N SER A 242 -15.11 -1.76 21.83
CA SER A 242 -14.49 -2.20 23.09
C SER A 242 -15.46 -2.25 24.27
N GLU A 243 -16.47 -1.38 24.30
CA GLU A 243 -17.49 -1.35 25.35
C GLU A 243 -18.45 -2.56 25.33
N ALA A 244 -18.83 -3.04 24.14
CA ALA A 244 -19.73 -4.20 24.02
C ALA A 244 -19.00 -5.49 24.38
N ALA A 245 -17.79 -5.70 23.85
CA ALA A 245 -16.98 -6.88 24.14
C ALA A 245 -16.47 -6.92 25.60
N GLN A 246 -16.18 -5.75 26.20
CA GLN A 246 -15.85 -5.68 27.63
C GLN A 246 -17.08 -5.91 28.51
N ARG A 247 -18.27 -5.40 28.15
CA ARG A 247 -19.52 -5.72 28.86
C ARG A 247 -19.87 -7.19 28.78
N GLU A 248 -19.68 -7.83 27.63
CA GLU A 248 -19.92 -9.27 27.45
C GLU A 248 -18.92 -10.12 28.25
N ARG A 249 -17.63 -9.77 28.23
CA ARG A 249 -16.60 -10.42 29.06
C ARG A 249 -16.77 -10.16 30.54
N ALA A 250 -17.28 -8.99 30.94
CA ALA A 250 -17.60 -8.67 32.33
C ALA A 250 -18.86 -9.42 32.80
N ALA A 251 -19.89 -9.50 31.95
CA ALA A 251 -21.10 -10.29 32.20
C ALA A 251 -20.79 -11.79 32.30
N ALA A 252 -19.87 -12.31 31.48
CA ALA A 252 -19.42 -13.71 31.53
C ALA A 252 -18.48 -14.02 32.73
N ARG A 253 -17.99 -13.01 33.44
CA ARG A 253 -17.14 -13.15 34.65
C ARG A 253 -17.92 -13.06 35.95
N LEU A 254 -19.22 -12.72 35.91
CA LEU A 254 -20.07 -12.80 37.09
C LEU A 254 -20.40 -14.27 37.33
N PRO A 255 -20.07 -14.85 38.49
CA PRO A 255 -20.54 -16.18 38.85
C PRO A 255 -22.06 -16.20 38.77
N GLN A 256 -22.62 -17.29 38.22
CA GLN A 256 -24.01 -17.67 38.44
C GLN A 256 -24.21 -18.02 39.92
N GLU A 257 -24.10 -17.04 40.82
CA GLU A 257 -24.55 -17.15 42.20
C GLU A 257 -25.97 -16.58 42.29
N SER A 258 -26.95 -17.36 41.83
CA SER A 258 -28.29 -17.42 42.43
C SER A 258 -29.13 -18.49 41.74
N ASN A 259 -29.08 -19.73 42.24
CA ASN A 259 -30.26 -20.44 42.77
C ASN A 259 -29.83 -21.75 43.42
#